data_AF-A0A9D7RFS6-F1
#
_entry.id   AF-A0A9D7RFS6-F1
#
_cell.length_a   1.000
_cell.length_b   1.000
_cell.length_c   1.000
_cell.angle_alpha   90.00
_cell.angle_beta   90.00
_cell.angle_gamma   90.00
#
_symmetry.space_group_name_H-M   'P 1'
#
loop_
_entity.id
_entity.type
_entity.pdbx_description
1 polymer ?
#
loop_
_entity_poly.entity_id
_entity_poly.type
_entity_poly.pdbx_seq_one_letter_code
_entity_poly.pdbx_strand_id
1 'polypeptide(L)'
;MKQPVIFLAFANDKDDHLPLLDEERKVISGHLLPLANQQYVQLVIEPSATTADISRFITDLKDRINLFHYGGHAGSKEIFLQDQAANADGIAQILALQKEIKLVFLNGCSTRAQVALLQELGIPAIIATSIPIADQSARTFPMYFTGPC
;
A
#
# COMPACT_ATOMS: atom_id res chain seq x y z
N MET A 1 -6.95 -23.99 1.08
CA MET A 1 -7.09 -22.52 0.99
C MET A 1 -5.85 -21.97 0.32
N LYS A 2 -5.96 -20.98 -0.59
CA LYS A 2 -4.77 -20.35 -1.19
C LYS A 2 -4.13 -19.44 -0.14
N GLN A 3 -2.80 -19.40 -0.10
CA GLN A 3 -2.05 -18.60 0.86
C GLN A 3 -2.40 -17.10 0.73
N PRO A 4 -2.69 -16.40 1.84
CA PRO A 4 -3.04 -14.98 1.83
C PRO A 4 -1.87 -14.14 1.32
N VAL A 5 -2.16 -13.04 0.61
CA VAL A 5 -1.13 -12.18 0.01
C VAL A 5 -1.10 -10.82 0.70
N ILE A 6 0.11 -10.40 1.07
CA ILE A 6 0.42 -9.01 1.43
C ILE A 6 1.14 -8.39 0.24
N PHE A 7 0.54 -7.36 -0.34
CA PHE A 7 1.12 -6.60 -1.45
C PHE A 7 1.57 -5.22 -0.97
N LEU A 8 2.88 -4.99 -1.01
CA LEU A 8 3.51 -3.71 -0.72
C LEU A 8 3.90 -3.05 -2.05
N ALA A 9 3.30 -1.90 -2.36
CA ALA A 9 3.61 -1.08 -3.51
C ALA A 9 4.22 0.24 -3.07
N PHE A 10 5.38 0.58 -3.60
CA PHE A 10 6.07 1.83 -3.32
C PHE A 10 6.30 2.59 -4.61
N ALA A 11 6.13 3.91 -4.56
CA ALA A 11 6.48 4.79 -5.66
C ALA A 11 7.27 5.97 -5.10
N ASN A 12 8.55 6.04 -5.46
CA ASN A 12 9.44 7.10 -5.04
C ASN A 12 9.82 7.94 -6.25
N ASP A 13 9.37 9.19 -6.24
CA ASP A 13 9.67 10.12 -7.32
C ASP A 13 11.20 10.35 -7.39
N LYS A 14 11.74 10.51 -8.60
CA LYS A 14 13.17 10.72 -8.79
C LYS A 14 13.57 12.18 -8.56
N ASP A 15 12.66 13.10 -8.86
CA ASP A 15 12.84 14.54 -8.75
C ASP A 15 12.41 15.05 -7.36
N ASP A 16 11.37 14.45 -6.77
CA ASP A 16 10.90 14.71 -5.39
C ASP A 16 11.06 13.47 -4.49
N HIS A 17 12.31 13.05 -4.28
CA HIS A 17 12.62 11.81 -3.58
C HIS A 17 12.26 11.85 -2.09
N LEU A 18 11.58 10.81 -1.61
CA LEU A 18 11.27 10.57 -0.20
C LEU A 18 12.29 9.58 0.40
N PRO A 19 13.39 10.05 1.03
CA PRO A 19 14.45 9.16 1.54
C PRO A 19 13.94 8.19 2.62
N LEU A 20 12.93 8.60 3.39
CA LEU A 20 12.34 7.78 4.44
C LEU A 20 11.50 6.61 3.89
N LEU A 21 11.06 6.68 2.64
CA LEU A 21 10.25 5.63 2.02
C LEU A 21 11.05 4.34 1.81
N ASP A 22 12.34 4.46 1.48
CA ASP A 22 13.23 3.32 1.34
C ASP A 22 13.51 2.63 2.68
N GLU A 23 13.63 3.42 3.76
CA GLU A 23 13.77 2.89 5.11
C GLU A 23 12.47 2.21 5.56
N GLU A 24 11.31 2.83 5.33
CA GLU A 24 10.01 2.24 5.61
C GLU A 24 9.85 0.88 4.91
N ARG A 25 10.10 0.83 3.60
CA ARG A 25 10.05 -0.42 2.83
C ARG A 25 10.94 -1.48 3.45
N LYS A 26 12.18 -1.16 3.80
CA LYS A 26 13.13 -2.11 4.41
C LYS A 26 12.62 -2.63 5.76
N VAL A 27 12.10 -1.76 6.62
CA VAL A 27 11.59 -2.14 7.93
C VAL A 27 10.34 -3.01 7.82
N ILE A 28 9.33 -2.57 7.06
CA ILE A 28 8.08 -3.33 6.89
C ILE A 28 8.38 -4.70 6.28
N SER A 29 9.20 -4.74 5.23
CA SER A 29 9.60 -6.00 4.61
C SER A 29 10.35 -6.90 5.59
N GLY A 30 11.24 -6.33 6.41
CA GLY A 30 11.97 -7.05 7.45
C GLY A 30 11.07 -7.71 8.49
N HIS A 31 9.99 -7.05 8.90
CA HIS A 31 9.02 -7.61 9.85
C HIS A 31 8.12 -8.69 9.21
N LEU A 32 7.82 -8.58 7.91
CA LEU A 32 6.93 -9.51 7.21
C LEU A 32 7.65 -10.74 6.62
N LEU A 33 8.95 -10.63 6.34
CA LEU A 33 9.78 -11.71 5.81
C LEU A 33 9.73 -13.01 6.65
N PRO A 34 9.81 -12.97 7.99
CA PRO A 34 9.67 -14.17 8.82
C PRO A 34 8.32 -14.90 8.60
N LEU A 35 7.22 -14.15 8.47
CA LEU A 35 5.90 -14.72 8.22
C LEU A 35 5.82 -15.37 6.84
N ALA A 36 6.48 -14.78 5.85
CA ALA A 36 6.58 -15.34 4.50
C ALA A 36 7.43 -16.62 4.49
N ASN A 37 8.56 -16.64 5.21
CA ASN A 37 9.43 -17.80 5.33
C ASN A 37 8.75 -18.98 6.02
N GLN A 38 7.85 -18.70 6.97
CA GLN A 38 7.00 -19.70 7.64
C GLN A 38 5.77 -20.10 6.81
N GLN A 39 5.64 -19.57 5.59
CA GLN A 39 4.53 -19.83 4.67
C GLN A 39 3.15 -19.42 5.23
N TYR A 40 3.09 -18.51 6.20
CA TYR A 40 1.81 -17.95 6.66
C TYR A 40 1.20 -16.98 5.65
N VAL A 41 2.03 -16.21 4.95
CA VAL A 41 1.63 -15.23 3.94
C VAL A 41 2.55 -15.28 2.72
N GLN A 42 2.05 -14.95 1.54
CA GLN A 42 2.88 -14.62 0.40
C GLN A 42 3.15 -13.11 0.45
N LEU A 43 4.42 -12.72 0.46
CA LEU A 43 4.84 -11.31 0.43
C LEU A 43 5.22 -10.91 -1.00
N VAL A 44 4.55 -9.89 -1.54
CA VAL A 44 4.85 -9.28 -2.84
C VAL A 44 5.28 -7.84 -2.59
N ILE A 45 6.47 -7.47 -3.07
CA ILE A 45 7.05 -6.14 -2.87
C ILE A 45 7.39 -5.58 -4.24
N GLU A 46 6.73 -4.47 -4.60
CA GLU A 46 7.04 -3.69 -5.78
C GLU A 46 7.64 -2.34 -5.34
N PRO A 47 8.97 -2.16 -5.38
CA PRO A 47 9.64 -0.96 -4.87
C PRO A 47 9.48 0.27 -5.76
N SER A 48 9.04 0.10 -7.01
CA SER A 48 8.90 1.20 -7.98
C SER A 48 7.65 0.99 -8.83
N ALA A 49 6.51 0.90 -8.14
CA ALA A 49 5.21 0.53 -8.71
C ALA A 49 4.78 1.51 -9.80
N THR A 50 4.56 0.97 -11.00
CA THR A 50 3.87 1.65 -12.10
C THR A 50 2.37 1.32 -12.11
N THR A 51 1.58 2.06 -12.88
CA THR A 51 0.16 1.70 -13.10
C THR A 51 -0.02 0.30 -13.69
N ALA A 52 0.90 -0.11 -14.57
CA ALA A 52 0.91 -1.44 -15.18
C ALA A 52 1.20 -2.52 -14.13
N ASP A 53 2.14 -2.29 -13.21
CA ASP A 53 2.44 -3.24 -12.14
C ASP A 53 1.25 -3.42 -11.20
N ILE A 54 0.62 -2.33 -10.76
CA ILE A 54 -0.58 -2.41 -9.90
C ILE A 54 -1.68 -3.23 -10.59
N SER A 55 -1.98 -2.92 -11.85
CA SER A 55 -3.02 -3.62 -12.62
C SER A 55 -2.70 -5.11 -12.80
N ARG A 56 -1.43 -5.43 -13.10
CA ARG A 56 -0.94 -6.80 -13.23
C ARG A 56 -1.10 -7.55 -11.91
N PHE A 57 -0.53 -7.04 -10.81
CA PHE A 57 -0.53 -7.73 -9.53
C PHE A 57 -1.94 -7.96 -8.98
N ILE A 58 -2.84 -6.99 -9.11
CA ILE A 58 -4.23 -7.15 -8.69
C ILE A 58 -4.93 -8.24 -9.52
N THR A 59 -4.64 -8.33 -10.83
CA THR A 59 -5.21 -9.35 -11.71
C THR A 59 -4.65 -10.74 -11.40
N ASP A 60 -3.32 -10.87 -11.29
CA ASP A 60 -2.64 -12.13 -11.05
C ASP A 60 -2.93 -12.71 -9.66
N LEU A 61 -3.15 -11.82 -8.69
CA LEU A 61 -3.41 -12.16 -7.28
C LEU A 61 -4.88 -12.03 -6.91
N LYS A 62 -5.78 -12.06 -7.91
CA LYS A 62 -7.22 -11.86 -7.72
C LYS A 62 -7.79 -12.72 -6.59
N ASP A 63 -8.53 -12.07 -5.70
CA ASP A 63 -9.18 -12.63 -4.52
C ASP A 63 -8.20 -13.29 -3.52
N ARG A 64 -6.92 -12.90 -3.57
CA ARG A 64 -5.89 -13.35 -2.61
C ARG A 64 -5.21 -12.22 -1.86
N ILE A 65 -5.33 -10.98 -2.34
CA ILE A 65 -4.77 -9.82 -1.65
C ILE A 65 -5.61 -9.56 -0.40
N ASN A 66 -5.01 -9.78 0.78
CA ASN A 66 -5.65 -9.51 2.06
C ASN A 66 -5.22 -8.16 2.64
N LEU A 67 -3.98 -7.75 2.34
CA LEU A 67 -3.42 -6.47 2.76
C LEU A 67 -2.77 -5.81 1.55
N PHE A 68 -3.19 -4.58 1.26
CA PHE A 68 -2.52 -3.69 0.33
C PHE A 68 -1.89 -2.52 1.09
N HIS A 69 -0.60 -2.28 0.90
CA HIS A 69 0.09 -1.11 1.43
C HIS A 69 0.66 -0.32 0.25
N TYR A 70 0.28 0.95 0.16
CA TYR A 70 0.90 1.91 -0.73
C TYR A 70 1.74 2.89 0.08
N GLY A 71 2.97 3.14 -0.37
CA GLY A 71 3.83 4.19 0.16
C GLY A 71 4.37 5.08 -0.95
N GLY A 72 4.14 6.39 -0.86
CA GLY A 72 4.63 7.34 -1.85
C GLY A 72 3.91 8.68 -1.79
N HIS A 73 4.09 9.49 -2.83
CA HIS A 73 3.38 10.75 -2.96
C HIS A 73 1.90 10.51 -3.25
N ALA A 74 1.04 11.25 -2.56
CA ALA A 74 -0.39 11.23 -2.82
C ALA A 74 -0.97 12.64 -2.72
N GLY A 75 -2.05 12.85 -3.45
CA GLY A 75 -2.89 14.04 -3.37
C GLY A 75 -4.31 13.67 -2.98
N SER A 76 -5.19 14.66 -2.97
CA SER A 76 -6.61 14.45 -2.63
C SER A 76 -7.36 13.55 -3.63
N LYS A 77 -6.91 13.50 -4.90
CA LYS A 77 -7.53 12.72 -5.98
C LYS A 77 -6.57 11.81 -6.75
N GLU A 78 -5.29 11.89 -6.42
CA GLU A 78 -4.21 11.27 -7.21
C GLU A 78 -3.30 10.47 -6.28
N ILE A 79 -2.81 9.35 -6.79
CA ILE A 79 -1.74 8.55 -6.20
C ILE A 79 -0.61 8.58 -7.22
N PHE A 80 0.57 9.05 -6.83
CA PHE A 80 1.68 9.16 -7.76
C PHE A 80 2.39 7.81 -7.84
N LEU A 81 2.39 7.23 -9.04
CA LEU A 81 3.14 6.01 -9.35
C LEU A 81 4.40 6.38 -10.14
N GLN A 82 5.30 5.42 -10.29
CA GLN A 82 6.63 5.66 -10.88
C GLN A 82 6.56 6.22 -12.31
N ASP A 83 5.49 5.90 -13.04
CA ASP A 83 5.25 6.28 -14.43
C ASP A 83 4.31 7.48 -14.59
N GLN A 84 3.29 7.61 -13.73
CA GLN A 84 2.30 8.68 -13.82
C GLN A 84 1.48 8.88 -12.54
N ALA A 85 0.80 10.02 -12.45
CA ALA A 85 -0.28 10.21 -11.50
C ALA A 85 -1.47 9.31 -11.86
N ALA A 86 -1.83 8.40 -10.96
CA ALA A 86 -2.99 7.53 -11.07
C ALA A 86 -4.19 8.14 -10.37
N ASN A 87 -5.39 7.96 -10.94
CA ASN A 87 -6.62 8.37 -10.29
C ASN A 87 -6.89 7.51 -9.05
N ALA A 88 -7.02 8.14 -7.88
CA ALA A 88 -7.21 7.44 -6.60
C ALA A 88 -8.51 6.62 -6.57
N ASP A 89 -9.58 7.12 -7.19
CA ASP A 89 -10.87 6.43 -7.24
C ASP A 89 -10.78 5.15 -8.08
N GLY A 90 -10.02 5.19 -9.17
CA GLY A 90 -9.72 4.02 -9.99
C GLY A 90 -8.97 2.95 -9.20
N ILE A 91 -7.96 3.34 -8.40
CA ILE A 91 -7.24 2.42 -7.52
C ILE A 91 -8.20 1.82 -6.47
N ALA A 92 -9.05 2.64 -5.84
CA ALA A 92 -10.03 2.17 -4.87
C ALA A 92 -11.01 1.16 -5.48
N GLN A 93 -11.54 1.44 -6.67
CA GLN A 93 -12.44 0.53 -7.40
C GLN A 93 -11.76 -0.81 -7.71
N ILE A 94 -10.52 -0.78 -8.19
CA ILE A 94 -9.78 -2.00 -8.53
C ILE A 94 -9.47 -2.83 -7.26
N LEU A 95 -9.13 -2.17 -6.15
CA LEU A 95 -8.92 -2.85 -4.86
C LEU A 95 -10.21 -3.47 -4.32
N ALA A 96 -11.36 -2.82 -4.50
CA ALA A 96 -12.66 -3.33 -4.08
C ALA A 96 -13.11 -4.58 -4.85
N LEU A 97 -12.51 -4.87 -6.01
CA LEU A 97 -12.73 -6.13 -6.72
C LEU A 97 -12.12 -7.34 -5.99
N GLN A 98 -11.22 -7.13 -5.04
CA GLN A 98 -10.58 -8.18 -4.26
C GLN A 98 -11.49 -8.60 -3.10
N LYS A 99 -12.16 -9.75 -3.21
CA LYS A 99 -13.12 -10.20 -2.18
C LYS A 99 -12.50 -10.49 -0.83
N GLU A 100 -11.22 -10.85 -0.82
CA GLU A 100 -10.48 -11.22 0.39
C GLU A 100 -9.72 -10.06 1.03
N ILE A 101 -9.80 -8.84 0.47
CA ILE A 101 -9.13 -7.68 1.04
C ILE A 101 -9.72 -7.37 2.42
N LYS A 102 -8.83 -7.26 3.42
CA LYS A 102 -9.21 -6.95 4.80
C LYS A 102 -8.68 -5.59 5.22
N LEU A 103 -7.52 -5.19 4.69
CA LEU A 103 -6.87 -3.95 5.04
C LEU A 103 -6.25 -3.26 3.82
N VAL A 104 -6.50 -1.95 3.72
CA VAL A 104 -5.80 -1.04 2.81
C VAL A 104 -5.06 0.01 3.64
N PHE A 105 -3.75 0.13 3.43
CA PHE A 105 -2.89 1.15 4.02
C PHE A 105 -2.45 2.12 2.91
N LEU A 106 -2.84 3.38 3.01
CA LEU A 106 -2.42 4.46 2.12
C LEU A 106 -1.48 5.39 2.87
N ASN A 107 -0.17 5.18 2.71
CA ASN A 107 0.84 6.05 3.28
C ASN A 107 1.25 7.11 2.26
N GLY A 108 0.62 8.27 2.33
CA GLY A 108 0.88 9.41 1.44
C GLY A 108 0.08 10.64 1.86
N CYS A 109 0.51 11.83 1.43
CA CYS A 109 -0.14 13.09 1.80
C CYS A 109 -1.63 13.12 1.41
N SER A 110 -2.47 13.72 2.27
CA SER A 110 -3.86 14.07 1.93
C SER A 110 -4.78 12.92 1.47
N THR A 111 -4.54 11.68 1.92
CA THR A 111 -5.34 10.50 1.53
C THR A 111 -6.72 10.41 2.22
N ARG A 112 -7.07 11.36 3.10
CA ARG A 112 -8.36 11.38 3.83
C ARG A 112 -9.58 11.34 2.92
N ALA A 113 -9.53 12.02 1.77
CA ALA A 113 -10.63 12.00 0.80
C ALA A 113 -10.82 10.61 0.17
N GLN A 114 -9.75 9.83 0.04
CA GLN A 114 -9.76 8.49 -0.55
C GLN A 114 -10.40 7.46 0.41
N VAL A 115 -10.35 7.72 1.73
CA VAL A 115 -10.94 6.84 2.76
C VAL A 115 -12.46 6.69 2.59
N ALA A 116 -13.17 7.78 2.28
CA ALA A 116 -14.63 7.75 2.15
C ALA A 116 -15.07 6.77 1.04
N LEU A 117 -14.43 6.86 -0.13
CA LEU A 117 -14.73 5.96 -1.23
C LEU A 117 -14.36 4.50 -0.92
N LEU A 118 -13.20 4.25 -0.31
CA LEU A 118 -12.82 2.89 0.09
C LEU A 118 -13.82 2.28 1.09
N GLN A 119 -14.37 3.09 2.00
CA GLN A 119 -15.42 2.65 2.93
C GLN A 119 -16.74 2.36 2.20
N GLU A 120 -17.15 3.23 1.29
CA GLU A 120 -18.36 3.05 0.46
C GLU A 120 -18.27 1.77 -0.39
N LEU A 121 -17.08 1.45 -0.88
CA LEU A 121 -16.79 0.23 -1.64
C LEU A 121 -16.69 -1.04 -0.76
N GLY A 122 -16.83 -0.91 0.56
CA GLY A 122 -16.93 -2.04 1.49
C GLY A 122 -15.58 -2.61 1.95
N ILE A 123 -14.48 -1.86 1.83
CA ILE A 123 -13.18 -2.29 2.37
C ILE A 123 -13.25 -2.34 3.91
N PRO A 124 -12.95 -3.48 4.57
CA PRO A 124 -13.23 -3.65 5.99
C PRO A 124 -12.44 -2.73 6.93
N ALA A 125 -11.17 -2.47 6.61
CA ALA A 125 -10.31 -1.59 7.38
C ALA A 125 -9.41 -0.76 6.46
N ILE A 126 -9.26 0.53 6.78
CA ILE A 126 -8.47 1.48 6.01
C ILE A 126 -7.62 2.29 6.98
N ILE A 127 -6.33 2.38 6.69
CA ILE A 127 -5.39 3.27 7.37
C ILE A 127 -4.86 4.25 6.34
N ALA A 128 -4.93 5.54 6.66
CA ALA A 128 -4.55 6.62 5.76
C ALA A 128 -3.80 7.70 6.53
N THR A 129 -2.70 8.20 5.98
CA THR A 129 -1.94 9.30 6.58
C THR A 129 -2.35 10.65 5.99
N SER A 130 -2.34 11.70 6.81
CA SER A 130 -2.73 13.06 6.40
C SER A 130 -1.53 14.02 6.26
N ILE A 131 -0.34 13.55 6.64
CA ILE A 131 0.91 14.33 6.70
C ILE A 131 1.93 13.63 5.79
N PRO A 132 2.79 14.37 5.06
CA PRO A 132 3.86 13.78 4.27
C PRO A 132 4.73 12.78 5.04
N ILE A 133 5.17 11.73 4.35
CA ILE A 133 6.13 10.73 4.83
C ILE A 133 7.47 11.38 5.25
N ALA A 134 7.72 12.64 4.84
CA ALA A 134 8.85 13.45 5.28
C ALA A 134 8.88 13.72 6.80
N ASP A 135 7.75 13.54 7.51
CA ASP A 135 7.68 13.68 8.97
C ASP A 135 7.96 12.34 9.65
N GLN A 136 8.88 12.31 10.61
CA GLN A 136 9.24 11.11 11.40
C GLN A 136 8.01 10.40 11.99
N SER A 137 6.95 11.15 12.29
CA SER A 137 5.70 10.59 12.85
C SER A 137 4.95 9.68 11.87
N ALA A 138 4.96 10.01 10.57
CA ALA A 138 4.31 9.21 9.52
C ALA A 138 5.04 7.90 9.25
N ARG A 139 6.34 7.83 9.58
CA ARG A 139 7.17 6.61 9.53
C ARG A 139 6.85 5.66 10.69
N THR A 140 6.71 6.21 11.89
CA THR A 140 6.65 5.41 13.12
C THR A 140 5.39 4.55 13.20
N PHE A 141 4.27 5.04 12.66
CA PHE A 141 2.99 4.32 12.70
C PHE A 141 2.97 3.02 11.87
N PRO A 142 3.35 3.01 10.57
CA PRO A 142 3.46 1.76 9.81
C PRO A 142 4.40 0.76 10.48
N MET A 143 5.53 1.21 11.02
CA MET A 143 6.51 0.34 11.70
C MET A 143 5.93 -0.36 12.92
N TYR A 144 5.19 0.36 13.79
CA TYR A 144 4.56 -0.24 14.97
C TYR A 144 3.32 -1.07 14.63
N PHE A 145 2.56 -0.69 13.62
CA PHE A 145 1.34 -1.42 13.24
C PHE A 145 1.64 -2.75 12.54
N THR A 146 2.76 -2.82 11.81
CA THR A 146 3.18 -4.03 11.06
C THR A 146 4.26 -4.85 11.77
N GLY A 147 4.85 -4.31 12.84
CA GLY A 147 5.83 -5.01 13.67
C GLY A 147 5.17 -6.00 14.65
N PRO A 148 5.91 -7.02 15.09
CA PRO A 148 5.44 -7.88 16.17
C PRO A 148 5.34 -7.09 17.48
N CYS A 149 4.25 -7.29 18.24
CA CYS A 149 4.13 -6.88 19.64
C CYS A 149 5.18 -7.56 20.52
#